data_AF-A0A1F4EHU6-F1
#
_entry.id   AF-A0A1F4EHU6-F1
#
_cell.length_a   1.000
_cell.length_b   1.000
_cell.length_c   1.000
_cell.angle_alpha   90.00
_cell.angle_beta   90.00
_cell.angle_gamma   90.00
#
_symmetry.space_group_name_H-M   'P 1'
#
loop_
_entity.id
_entity.type
_entity.pdbx_description
1 polymer ?
#
loop_
_entity_poly.entity_id
_entity_poly.type
_entity_poly.pdbx_seq_one_letter_code
_entity_poly.pdbx_strand_id
1 'polypeptide(L)'
;MPTTSSAPRSGSSADPEPPGSCASCGSAGVHESRVRSAFWHQERLVVVEDIPALVCAACGERFYDDATVIALDLLRGEGFPPERARDELRVGVFSLADLKKG
;
A
#
# COMPACT_ATOMS: atom_id res chain seq x y z
N MET A 1 -19.51 -12.77 -53.00
CA MET A 1 -18.23 -12.03 -52.99
C MET A 1 -18.33 -10.88 -51.98
N PRO A 2 -17.25 -10.53 -51.28
CA PRO A 2 -17.27 -10.05 -49.89
C PRO A 2 -17.39 -8.53 -49.77
N THR A 3 -18.07 -8.01 -48.74
CA THR A 3 -17.84 -6.65 -48.25
C THR A 3 -17.87 -6.63 -46.71
N THR A 4 -16.67 -6.82 -46.17
CA THR A 4 -16.02 -6.04 -45.09
C THR A 4 -16.80 -5.72 -43.81
N SER A 5 -16.49 -6.54 -42.81
CA SER A 5 -16.22 -6.22 -41.39
C SER A 5 -15.91 -4.75 -41.07
N SER A 6 -16.48 -4.26 -39.97
CA SER A 6 -15.78 -3.31 -39.08
C SER A 6 -16.30 -3.49 -37.65
N ALA A 7 -15.57 -4.27 -36.87
CA ALA A 7 -15.66 -4.30 -35.41
C ALA A 7 -15.09 -2.99 -34.83
N PRO A 8 -15.58 -2.52 -33.65
CA PRO A 8 -14.91 -1.43 -32.94
C PRO A 8 -13.55 -1.89 -32.42
N ARG A 9 -12.52 -1.09 -32.68
CA ARG A 9 -11.18 -1.31 -32.13
C ARG A 9 -11.17 -0.85 -30.67
N SER A 10 -10.98 -1.79 -29.76
CA SER A 10 -10.44 -1.54 -28.43
C SER A 10 -9.17 -0.69 -28.52
N GLY A 11 -9.20 0.48 -27.90
CA GLY A 11 -8.02 1.24 -27.51
C GLY A 11 -7.81 1.05 -26.01
N SER A 12 -7.00 0.04 -25.66
CA SER A 12 -6.44 -0.13 -24.32
C SER A 12 -5.29 0.86 -24.15
N SER A 13 -5.34 1.67 -23.10
CA SER A 13 -4.16 2.26 -22.48
C SER A 13 -4.31 1.98 -20.99
N ALA A 14 -3.83 0.80 -20.62
CA ALA A 14 -3.86 0.27 -19.28
C ALA A 14 -2.67 0.84 -18.50
N ASP A 15 -2.81 2.08 -18.04
CA ASP A 15 -2.17 2.55 -16.83
C ASP A 15 -3.21 3.44 -16.14
N PRO A 16 -3.61 3.16 -14.89
CA PRO A 16 -4.49 4.06 -14.16
C PRO A 16 -3.75 5.38 -13.97
N GLU A 17 -4.19 6.44 -14.67
CA GLU A 17 -3.70 7.79 -14.40
C GLU A 17 -3.88 8.09 -12.90
N PRO A 18 -2.85 8.61 -12.22
CA PRO A 18 -2.97 8.90 -10.80
C PRO A 18 -4.15 9.87 -10.60
N PRO A 19 -5.01 9.63 -9.60
CA PRO A 19 -6.16 10.48 -9.36
C PRO A 19 -5.69 11.93 -9.21
N GLY A 20 -6.21 12.81 -10.07
CA GLY A 20 -5.85 14.24 -10.08
C GLY A 20 -6.20 14.95 -8.77
N SER A 21 -6.91 14.29 -7.85
CA SER A 21 -7.18 14.76 -6.50
C SER A 21 -7.28 13.60 -5.50
N CYS A 22 -6.96 13.91 -4.25
CA CYS A 22 -7.09 12.99 -3.12
C CYS A 22 -8.57 12.70 -2.83
N ALA A 23 -8.97 11.43 -2.86
CA ALA A 23 -10.35 11.04 -2.55
C ALA A 23 -10.75 11.32 -1.09
N SER A 24 -9.79 11.48 -0.18
CA SER A 24 -10.02 11.72 1.26
C SER A 24 -10.22 13.20 1.60
N CYS A 25 -9.46 14.11 0.98
CA CYS A 25 -9.48 15.54 1.31
C CYS A 25 -9.65 16.51 0.12
N GLY A 26 -9.71 16.00 -1.11
CA GLY A 26 -9.88 16.79 -2.34
C GLY A 26 -8.64 17.53 -2.83
N SER A 27 -7.50 17.46 -2.12
CA SER A 27 -6.25 18.13 -2.54
C SER A 27 -5.65 17.51 -3.81
N ALA A 28 -5.13 18.33 -4.72
CA ALA A 28 -4.42 17.89 -5.92
C ALA A 28 -2.99 17.38 -5.64
N GLY A 29 -2.49 17.46 -4.40
CA GLY A 29 -1.12 17.10 -4.03
C GLY A 29 -0.88 15.60 -3.86
N VAL A 30 -1.38 14.76 -4.77
CA VAL A 30 -1.15 13.31 -4.76
C VAL A 30 0.08 12.98 -5.60
N HIS A 31 1.00 12.18 -5.07
CA HIS A 31 2.24 11.83 -5.74
C HIS A 31 2.67 10.39 -5.43
N GLU A 32 3.38 9.76 -6.37
CA GLU A 32 4.00 8.45 -6.15
C GLU A 32 5.09 8.51 -5.08
N SER A 33 5.14 7.48 -4.25
CA SER A 33 6.14 7.33 -3.20
C SER A 33 6.32 5.86 -2.83
N ARG A 34 7.38 5.56 -2.09
CA ARG A 34 7.59 4.27 -1.42
C ARG A 34 7.42 4.47 0.07
N VAL A 35 6.43 3.80 0.64
CA VAL A 35 6.08 3.96 2.05
C VAL A 35 6.46 2.75 2.88
N ARG A 36 6.56 2.98 4.18
CA ARG A 36 6.71 1.94 5.19
C ARG A 36 5.43 1.84 6.02
N SER A 37 5.02 0.61 6.31
CA SER A 37 3.83 0.32 7.13
C SER A 37 4.14 -0.77 8.15
N ALA A 38 3.54 -0.65 9.34
CA ALA A 38 3.63 -1.65 10.41
C ALA A 38 2.26 -2.31 10.60
N PHE A 39 2.25 -3.63 10.71
CA PHE A 39 1.07 -4.46 10.84
C PHE A 39 1.17 -5.35 12.06
N TRP A 40 0.06 -5.56 12.75
CA TRP A 40 -0.04 -6.66 13.72
C TRP A 40 -0.35 -7.95 12.97
N HIS A 41 0.44 -8.98 13.25
CA HIS A 41 0.16 -10.33 12.79
C HIS A 41 0.34 -11.29 13.97
N GLN A 42 -0.79 -11.83 14.45
CA GLN A 42 -0.84 -12.56 15.72
C GLN A 42 -0.26 -11.67 16.84
N GLU A 43 0.72 -12.17 17.60
CA GLU A 43 1.37 -11.44 18.70
C GLU A 43 2.65 -10.69 18.27
N ARG A 44 2.88 -10.54 16.96
CA ARG A 44 4.08 -9.87 16.41
C ARG A 44 3.73 -8.60 15.64
N LEU A 45 4.57 -7.59 15.79
CA LEU A 45 4.58 -6.43 14.91
C LEU A 45 5.49 -6.72 13.72
N VAL A 46 4.95 -6.60 12.50
CA VAL A 46 5.69 -6.79 11.24
C VAL A 46 5.78 -5.46 10.51
N VAL A 47 6.95 -5.14 9.99
CA VAL A 47 7.17 -3.93 9.18
C VAL A 47 7.40 -4.35 7.73
N VAL A 48 6.63 -3.77 6.82
CA VAL A 48 6.85 -3.90 5.37
C VAL A 48 7.31 -2.55 4.86
N GLU A 49 8.51 -2.53 4.29
CA GLU A 49 9.12 -1.36 3.69
C GLU A 49 8.89 -1.36 2.18
N ASP A 50 9.22 -0.24 1.54
CA ASP A 50 9.28 -0.18 0.08
C ASP A 50 7.94 -0.47 -0.63
N ILE A 51 6.82 -0.16 0.02
CA ILE A 51 5.48 -0.37 -0.54
C ILE A 51 5.18 0.76 -1.54
N PRO A 52 4.96 0.48 -2.83
CA PRO A 52 4.52 1.48 -3.80
C PRO A 52 3.17 2.06 -3.38
N ALA A 53 3.04 3.38 -3.37
CA ALA A 53 1.79 4.05 -3.03
C ALA A 53 1.70 5.43 -3.67
N LEU A 54 0.47 5.91 -3.83
CA LEU A 54 0.21 7.33 -3.99
C LEU A 54 -0.05 7.96 -2.63
N VAL A 55 0.62 9.07 -2.33
CA VAL A 55 0.52 9.75 -1.04
C VAL A 55 0.03 11.18 -1.24
N CYS A 56 -0.98 11.57 -0.46
CA CYS A 56 -1.42 12.96 -0.43
C CYS A 56 -0.49 13.79 0.47
N ALA A 57 0.17 14.80 -0.08
CA ALA A 57 1.03 15.71 0.68
C ALA A 57 0.27 16.57 1.70
N ALA A 58 -1.05 16.72 1.55
CA ALA A 58 -1.87 17.56 2.43
C ALA A 58 -2.36 16.81 3.69
N CYS A 59 -2.89 15.58 3.54
CA CYS A 59 -3.46 14.82 4.66
C CYS A 59 -2.70 13.53 5.01
N GLY A 60 -1.75 13.10 4.19
CA GLY A 60 -0.97 11.88 4.41
C GLY A 60 -1.69 10.58 4.03
N GLU A 61 -2.88 10.66 3.45
CA GLU A 61 -3.62 9.50 2.93
C GLU A 61 -2.78 8.73 1.91
N ARG A 62 -2.87 7.39 1.96
CA ARG A 62 -2.09 6.48 1.11
C ARG A 62 -3.04 5.62 0.30
N PHE A 63 -2.85 5.61 -1.01
CA PHE A 63 -3.60 4.78 -1.94
C PHE A 63 -2.68 3.72 -2.53
N TYR A 64 -3.15 2.47 -2.58
CA TYR A 64 -2.43 1.33 -3.10
C TYR A 64 -3.18 0.79 -4.32
N ASP A 65 -2.44 0.40 -5.36
CA ASP A 65 -3.03 -0.27 -6.52
C ASP A 65 -3.30 -1.75 -6.22
N ASP A 66 -4.04 -2.41 -7.13
CA ASP A 66 -4.42 -3.81 -6.99
C ASP A 66 -3.20 -4.73 -6.85
N ALA A 67 -2.12 -4.46 -7.60
CA ALA A 67 -0.90 -5.25 -7.55
C ALA A 67 -0.23 -5.17 -6.17
N THR A 68 -0.16 -3.98 -5.58
CA THR A 68 0.39 -3.76 -4.25
C THR A 68 -0.47 -4.44 -3.18
N VAL A 69 -1.80 -4.33 -3.28
CA VAL A 69 -2.73 -4.99 -2.35
C VAL A 69 -2.56 -6.51 -2.41
N ILE A 70 -2.54 -7.09 -3.61
CA ILE A 70 -2.32 -8.54 -3.81
C ILE A 70 -0.98 -8.99 -3.22
N ALA A 71 0.10 -8.24 -3.45
CA ALA A 71 1.42 -8.58 -2.92
C ALA A 71 1.45 -8.55 -1.38
N LEU A 72 0.80 -7.56 -0.76
CA LEU A 72 0.67 -7.47 0.70
C LEU A 72 -0.19 -8.61 1.27
N ASP A 73 -1.25 -9.02 0.57
CA ASP A 73 -2.09 -10.13 0.99
C ASP A 73 -1.36 -11.47 0.89
N LEU A 74 -0.59 -11.70 -0.19
CA LEU A 74 0.24 -12.90 -0.34
C LEU A 74 1.30 -12.99 0.78
N LEU A 75 2.03 -11.89 1.04
CA LEU A 75 3.03 -11.85 2.10
C LEU A 75 2.42 -12.12 3.49
N ARG A 76 1.20 -11.63 3.73
CA ARG A 76 0.43 -11.91 4.94
C ARG A 76 -0.04 -13.36 5.01
N GLY A 77 -0.49 -13.93 3.90
CA GLY A 77 -0.93 -15.32 3.79
C GLY A 77 0.20 -16.32 4.05
N GLU A 78 1.44 -15.96 3.71
CA GLU A 78 2.66 -16.71 4.05
C GLU A 78 3.07 -16.55 5.53
N GLY A 79 2.42 -15.67 6.29
CA GLY A 79 2.66 -15.49 7.73
C GLY A 79 3.91 -14.68 8.08
N PHE A 80 4.48 -13.96 7.11
CA PHE A 80 5.72 -13.19 7.24
C PHE A 80 6.89 -14.06 7.75
N PRO A 81 7.42 -14.98 6.90
CA PRO A 81 8.49 -15.90 7.27
C PRO A 81 9.75 -15.15 7.72
N PRO A 82 10.24 -15.35 8.96
CA PRO A 82 11.34 -14.58 9.53
C PRO A 82 12.67 -14.77 8.78
N GLU A 83 12.90 -15.93 8.17
CA GLU A 83 14.09 -16.21 7.36
C GLU A 83 14.15 -15.39 6.06
N ARG A 84 13.02 -14.79 5.64
CA ARG A 84 12.94 -13.86 4.52
C ARG A 84 12.91 -12.40 4.97
N ALA A 85 12.95 -12.13 6.27
CA ALA A 85 13.02 -10.76 6.77
C ALA A 85 14.34 -10.12 6.33
N ARG A 86 14.23 -8.89 5.80
CA ARG A 86 15.41 -8.11 5.38
C ARG A 86 16.21 -7.59 6.58
N ASP A 87 15.51 -7.24 7.65
CA ASP A 87 16.07 -6.67 8.87
C ASP A 87 15.08 -6.87 10.04
N GLU A 88 15.55 -6.66 11.27
CA GLU A 88 14.76 -6.77 12.49
C GLU A 88 14.82 -5.48 13.31
N LEU A 89 13.65 -5.01 13.78
CA LEU A 89 13.57 -3.85 14.66
C LEU A 89 13.34 -4.28 16.10
N ARG A 90 14.14 -3.76 17.03
CA ARG A 90 13.85 -3.84 18.46
C ARG A 90 12.78 -2.80 18.81
N VAL A 91 11.59 -3.29 19.17
CA VAL A 91 10.43 -2.43 19.48
C VAL A 91 10.17 -2.44 20.99
N GLY A 92 10.29 -1.27 21.62
CA GLY A 92 9.90 -1.10 23.02
C GLY A 92 8.38 -1.09 23.17
N VAL A 93 7.87 -1.84 24.15
CA VAL A 93 6.45 -1.83 24.53
C VAL A 93 6.31 -1.08 25.85
N PHE A 94 5.47 -0.04 25.85
CA PHE A 94 5.24 0.82 27.01
C PHE A 94 3.78 0.71 27.46
N SER A 95 3.56 0.65 28.77
CA SER A 95 2.23 0.60 29.37
C SER A 95 1.90 1.90 30.09
N LEU A 96 0.70 2.45 29.84
CA LEU A 96 0.20 3.61 30.56
C LEU A 96 -0.03 3.33 32.06
N ALA A 97 -0.18 2.06 32.44
CA ALA A 97 -0.31 1.67 33.84
C ALA A 97 1.01 1.87 34.62
N ASP A 98 2.15 1.76 33.94
CA ASP A 98 3.46 1.91 34.56
C ASP A 98 3.81 3.40 34.75
N LEU A 99 3.26 4.28 33.92
CA LEU A 99 3.42 5.74 34.06
C LEU A 99 2.74 6.31 35.31
N LYS A 100 1.70 5.66 35.83
CA LYS A 100 0.92 6.13 37.00
C LYS A 100 1.54 5.73 38.35
N LYS A 101 2.64 4.96 38.35
CA LYS A 101 3.31 4.47 39.57
C LYS A 101 4.56 5.27 39.96
N GLY A 102 4.89 6.33 39.22
CA GLY A 102 5.92 7.31 39.55
C GLY A 102 5.32 8.59 40.09
#